data_AF-A0A962T685-F1
#
_entry.id   AF-A0A962T685-F1
#
_cell.length_a   1.000
_cell.length_b   1.000
_cell.length_c   1.000
_cell.angle_alpha   90.00
_cell.angle_beta   90.00
_cell.angle_gamma   90.00
#
_symmetry.space_group_name_H-M   'P 1'
#
loop_
_entity.id
_entity.type
_entity.pdbx_description
1 polymer ?
#
loop_
_entity_poly.entity_id
_entity_poly.type
_entity_poly.pdbx_seq_one_letter_code
_entity_poly.pdbx_strand_id
1 'polypeptide(L)' 'MRNSLMHPLRIDTITLPSGGRINMTPCPGKQQAGAATGPWARDLETDLKGICAWGRWRWSITGVPEVVAGLEGT' A
#
# COMPACT_ATOMS: atom_id res chain seq x y z
N MET A 1 -11.95 6.16 -8.72
CA MET A 1 -10.48 5.94 -8.77
C MET A 1 -9.90 6.38 -7.44
N ARG A 2 -9.09 5.54 -6.78
CA ARG A 2 -8.47 5.84 -5.49
C ARG A 2 -7.01 6.21 -5.67
N ASN A 3 -6.62 7.41 -5.23
CA ASN A 3 -5.25 7.89 -5.30
C ASN A 3 -4.79 8.43 -3.94
N SER A 4 -3.49 8.69 -3.80
CA SER A 4 -2.87 9.10 -2.53
C SER A 4 -3.33 10.48 -2.04
N LEU A 5 -3.89 11.32 -2.91
CA LEU A 5 -4.32 12.69 -2.58
C LEU A 5 -5.77 12.75 -2.08
N MET A 6 -6.70 12.20 -2.86
CA MET A 6 -8.13 12.18 -2.52
C MET A 6 -8.48 11.08 -1.51
N HIS A 7 -7.65 10.03 -1.44
CA HIS A 7 -7.79 8.94 -0.50
C HIS A 7 -6.44 8.67 0.20
N PRO A 8 -6.06 9.53 1.17
CA PRO A 8 -4.81 9.39 1.90
C PRO A 8 -4.63 7.99 2.48
N LEU A 9 -3.38 7.52 2.52
CA LEU A 9 -3.07 6.19 3.03
C LEU A 9 -3.48 6.09 4.50
N ARG A 10 -4.36 5.14 4.81
CA ARG A 10 -4.78 4.85 6.19
C ARG A 10 -4.04 3.63 6.71
N ILE A 11 -3.61 3.70 7.96
CA ILE A 11 -2.90 2.63 8.65
C ILE A 11 -3.76 2.23 9.84
N ASP A 12 -4.39 1.07 9.72
CA ASP A 12 -5.21 0.50 10.79
C ASP A 12 -4.31 -0.33 11.71
N THR A 13 -4.60 -0.33 13.01
CA THR A 13 -3.82 -1.08 14.00
C THR A 13 -4.68 -2.05 14.78
N ILE A 14 -4.21 -3.30 14.87
CA ILE A 14 -4.69 -4.31 15.81
C ILE A 14 -3.70 -4.39 16.97
N THR A 15 -4.20 -4.25 18.20
CA THR A 15 -3.40 -4.45 19.43
C THR A 15 -3.61 -5.87 19.93
N LEU A 16 -2.52 -6.57 20.24
CA LEU A 16 -2.56 -7.95 20.72
C LEU A 16 -2.72 -8.00 22.25
N PRO A 17 -3.45 -8.98 22.82
CA PRO A 17 -3.59 -9.13 24.27
C PRO A 17 -2.25 -9.31 25.00
N SER A 18 -1.27 -9.92 24.35
CA SER A 18 0.09 -10.15 24.87
C SER A 18 1.00 -8.92 24.81
N GLY A 19 0.48 -7.77 24.38
CA GLY A 19 1.29 -6.62 23.97
C GLY A 19 1.78 -6.74 22.52
N GLY A 20 2.11 -5.59 21.92
CA GLY A 20 2.45 -5.48 20.51
C GLY A 20 1.29 -4.97 19.63
N ARG A 21 1.64 -4.46 18.46
CA ARG A 21 0.71 -3.84 17.50
C ARG A 21 1.02 -4.35 16.09
N ILE A 22 -0.01 -4.82 15.39
CA ILE A 22 0.06 -5.18 13.97
C ILE A 22 -0.60 -4.05 13.18
N ASN A 23 0.15 -3.47 12.24
CA ASN A 23 -0.34 -2.40 11.39
C ASN A 23 -0.64 -2.94 10.00
N MET A 24 -1.77 -2.52 9.44
CA MET A 24 -2.23 -2.93 8.11
C MET A 24 -2.63 -1.71 7.30
N THR A 25 -2.35 -1.75 6.01
CA THR A 25 -2.63 -0.67 5.07
C THR A 25 -2.70 -1.24 3.65
N PRO A 26 -3.44 -0.63 2.71
CA PRO A 26 -3.29 -0.95 1.30
C PRO A 26 -1.82 -0.83 0.84
N CYS A 27 -1.40 -1.65 -0.10
CA CYS A 27 -0.02 -1.61 -0.59
C CYS A 27 0.35 -0.18 -1.10
N PRO A 28 1.43 0.43 -0.60
CA PRO A 28 1.92 1.73 -1.07
C PRO A 28 2.15 1.73 -2.58
N GLY A 29 1.74 2.80 -3.26
CA GLY A 29 1.95 2.92 -4.71
C GLY A 29 1.13 1.95 -5.57
N LYS A 30 0.09 1.29 -5.01
CA LYS A 30 -0.79 0.38 -5.75
C LYS A 30 -1.36 1.03 -7.02
N GLN A 31 -1.05 0.42 -8.17
CA GLN A 31 -1.62 0.71 -9.48
C GLN A 31 -2.48 -0.49 -9.91
N GLN A 32 -3.78 -0.30 -10.12
CA GLN A 32 -4.65 -1.40 -10.57
C GLN A 32 -5.93 -0.86 -11.20
N ALA A 33 -6.05 -0.94 -12.53
CA ALA A 33 -7.23 -0.45 -13.25
C ALA A 33 -8.48 -1.33 -13.01
N GLY A 34 -8.32 -2.65 -13.05
CA GLY A 34 -9.42 -3.63 -12.94
C GLY A 34 -9.65 -4.18 -11.53
N ALA A 35 -9.52 -3.38 -10.48
CA ALA A 35 -9.75 -3.88 -9.12
C ALA A 35 -11.25 -4.07 -8.83
N ALA A 36 -11.58 -5.12 -8.08
CA ALA A 36 -12.96 -5.45 -7.69
C ALA A 36 -13.68 -4.30 -6.98
N THR A 37 -12.93 -3.46 -6.26
CA THR A 37 -13.48 -2.32 -5.53
C THR A 37 -13.40 -1.02 -6.34
N GLY A 38 -12.96 -1.05 -7.59
CA GLY A 38 -12.72 0.13 -8.44
C GLY A 38 -11.24 0.52 -8.53
N PRO A 39 -10.85 1.31 -9.56
CA PRO A 39 -9.45 1.50 -9.95
C PRO A 39 -8.61 2.19 -8.87
N TRP A 40 -7.35 1.78 -8.79
CA TRP A 40 -6.31 2.34 -7.93
C TRP A 40 -5.24 3.02 -8.77
N ALA A 41 -4.84 4.22 -8.35
CA ALA A 41 -3.78 5.02 -8.94
C ALA A 41 -3.02 5.76 -7.83
N ARG A 42 -2.32 5.00 -6.98
CA ARG A 42 -1.58 5.57 -5.83
C ARG A 42 -0.16 5.93 -6.22
N ASP A 43 0.37 6.96 -5.58
CA ASP A 43 1.75 7.40 -5.74
C ASP A 43 2.61 6.84 -4.60
N LEU A 44 3.69 6.15 -4.96
CA LEU A 44 4.55 5.47 -3.99
C LEU A 44 5.25 6.46 -3.06
N GLU A 45 5.76 7.58 -3.59
CA GLU A 45 6.49 8.56 -2.80
C GLU A 45 5.58 9.22 -1.76
N THR A 46 4.37 9.62 -2.17
CA THR A 46 3.35 10.19 -1.28
C THR A 46 2.95 9.21 -0.19
N ASP A 47 2.75 7.94 -0.53
CA ASP A 47 2.38 6.90 0.44
C ASP A 47 3.52 6.65 1.45
N LEU A 48 4.78 6.57 0.99
CA LEU A 48 5.94 6.40 1.86
C LEU A 48 6.14 7.59 2.80
N LYS A 49 5.94 8.83 2.31
CA LYS A 49 5.95 10.04 3.15
C LYS A 49 4.89 9.96 4.26
N GLY A 50 3.67 9.51 3.92
CA GLY A 50 2.60 9.29 4.89
C GLY A 50 2.97 8.25 5.95
N ILE A 51 3.57 7.13 5.54
CA ILE A 51 4.06 6.09 6.44
C ILE A 51 5.16 6.61 7.37
N CYS A 52 6.15 7.33 6.83
CA CYS A 52 7.23 7.91 7.61
C CYS A 52 6.71 8.94 8.63
N ALA A 53 5.73 9.76 8.25
CA ALA A 53 5.12 10.74 9.14
C ALA A 53 4.28 10.10 10.26
N TRP A 54 3.67 8.94 10.01
CA TRP A 54 2.90 8.20 11.02
C TRP A 54 3.79 7.63 12.14
N GLY A 55 5.05 7.32 11.85
CA GLY A 55 6.05 6.97 12.87
C GLY A 55 7.06 5.92 12.41
N ARG A 56 8.08 5.71 13.24
CA ARG A 56 9.23 4.84 12.93
C ARG A 56 8.97 3.40 13.41
N TRP A 57 8.24 2.65 12.60
CA TRP A 57 7.89 1.25 12.88
C TRP A 57 8.65 0.27 11.97
N ARG A 58 8.76 -0.99 12.37
CA ARG A 58 9.31 -2.06 11.53
C ARG A 58 8.23 -2.49 10.54
N TRP A 59 8.41 -2.17 9.26
CA TRP A 59 7.47 -2.54 8.19
C TRP A 59 7.94 -3.80 7.46
N SER A 60 6.98 -4.60 7.01
CA SER A 60 7.17 -5.68 6.03
C SER A 60 6.15 -5.46 4.93
N ILE A 61 6.61 -5.39 3.67
CA ILE A 61 5.73 -5.20 2.51
C ILE A 61 5.54 -6.58 1.87
N THR A 62 4.32 -7.09 1.92
CA THR A 62 3.94 -8.31 1.22
C THR A 62 3.13 -7.95 -0.01
N GLY A 63 3.80 -7.82 -1.15
CA GLY A 63 3.16 -7.77 -2.47
C GLY A 63 3.25 -9.15 -3.11
N VAL A 64 2.17 -9.62 -3.76
CA VAL A 64 2.33 -10.63 -4.81
C VAL A 64 3.16 -10.00 -5.93
N PRO A 65 4.15 -10.71 -6.53
CA PRO A 65 4.81 -10.20 -7.71
C PRO A 65 3.73 -9.99 -8.78
N GLU A 66 3.47 -8.73 -9.12
CA GLU A 66 2.69 -8.42 -10.31
C GLU A 66 3.46 -9.01 -11.49
N VAL A 67 2.87 -10.00 -12.16
CA VAL A 67 3.39 -10.54 -13.42
C VAL A 67 3.54 -9.34 -14.35
N VAL A 68 4.78 -8.94 -14.60
CA VAL A 68 5.13 -8.07 -15.73
C VAL A 68 4.83 -8.91 -16.96
N ALA A 69 3.60 -8.80 -17.46
CA ALA A 69 3.20 -9.43 -18.70
C ALA A 69 4.17 -8.93 -19.79
N GLY A 70 4.78 -9.88 -20.48
CA GLY A 70 5.98 -9.72 -21.28
C GLY A 70 5.97 -8.51 -22.22
N LEU A 71 7.03 -7.73 -22.12
CA LEU A 71 7.62 -7.00 -23.23
C LEU A 71 9.11 -7.36 -23.26
N GLU A 72 9.40 -8.63 -23.58
CA GLU A 72 10.68 -9.00 -24.17
C GLU A 72 10.44 -9.28 -25.65
N GLY A 73 11.24 -8.61 -26.48
CA GLY A 73 10.97 -8.42 -27.88
C GLY A 73 11.07 -9.67 -28.76
N THR A 74 10.34 -9.61 -29.86
CA THR A 74 10.86 -9.83 -31.22
C THR A 74 9.94 -9.11 -32.20
#